data_AF-A0A948Z063-F1
#
_entry.id   AF-A0A948Z063-F1
#
_cell.length_a   1.000
_cell.length_b   1.000
_cell.length_c   1.000
_cell.angle_alpha   90.00
_cell.angle_beta   90.00
_cell.angle_gamma   90.00
#
_symmetry.space_group_name_H-M   'P 1'
#
loop_
_entity.id
_entity.type
_entity.pdbx_description
1 polymer ?
#
loop_
_entity_poly.entity_id
_entity_poly.type
_entity_poly.pdbx_seq_one_letter_code
_entity_poly.pdbx_strand_id
1 'polypeptide(L)'
;MSKQRLTTPPWCPFCGQKVGRATDGIERKMHEFKVGRCGCGAVYSCDPTGHNIGSAIVETLVLACDNNWDFAWDLLPEDDYLTGRVEDYDELTHQVINTKNIDGRPVRGVLYFVRLHTAITEISKRVKEKKSALARQLSGDSDQDPIIIEPVLDPKRKKNKATKQDVKRYTDLGDIDTLVRLCFDDKKTLRLLQRLLYQPDEEQRWRIAWIIGQVCSRVATREPGQVSELIHRLFEACSDSAATPWGMVETLGEIISGRTDIFGAFTRHLLNYMGDSSTQIQVIWALNKIARVRPDLIRETPFFNLFHFMSHPNPAMRGQVARLLGRIKATEAAIQLMALTEDMAELSIWEDAKCVNYTVSALAREAVARINEGDVQQ
;
A
#
# COMPACT_ATOMS: atom_id res chain seq x y z
N MET A 1 -53.19 9.35 15.85
CA MET A 1 -52.11 9.96 16.65
C MET A 1 -50.78 9.67 15.96
N SER A 2 -50.13 10.69 15.41
CA SER A 2 -48.82 10.58 14.77
C SER A 2 -47.78 10.15 15.80
N LYS A 3 -47.10 9.01 15.61
CA LYS A 3 -45.93 8.66 16.41
C LYS A 3 -44.91 9.78 16.20
N GLN A 4 -44.68 10.61 17.23
CA GLN A 4 -43.64 11.62 17.21
C GLN A 4 -42.32 10.93 16.84
N ARG A 5 -41.84 11.22 15.62
CA ARG A 5 -40.55 10.73 15.13
C ARG A 5 -39.49 11.50 15.92
N LEU A 6 -38.89 10.86 16.91
CA LEU A 6 -37.76 11.41 17.67
C LEU A 6 -36.53 11.42 16.76
N THR A 7 -36.36 12.51 16.01
CA THR A 7 -35.19 12.77 15.17
C THR A 7 -34.31 13.81 15.85
N THR A 8 -33.01 13.58 15.90
CA THR A 8 -32.05 14.53 16.46
C THR A 8 -31.01 14.92 15.40
N PRO A 9 -30.53 16.18 15.39
CA PRO A 9 -29.42 16.55 14.53
C PRO A 9 -28.17 15.79 14.97
N PRO A 10 -27.30 15.37 14.04
CA PRO A 10 -26.06 14.69 14.39
C PRO A 10 -25.13 15.60 15.20
N TRP A 11 -24.37 14.99 16.11
CA TRP A 11 -23.47 15.70 17.03
C TRP A 11 -22.08 15.08 17.02
N CYS A 12 -21.09 15.86 17.44
CA CYS A 12 -19.74 15.38 17.68
C CYS A 12 -19.68 14.68 19.05
N PRO A 13 -19.24 13.41 19.14
CA PRO A 13 -19.18 12.66 20.39
C PRO A 13 -18.17 13.24 21.39
N PHE A 14 -17.22 14.07 20.93
CA PHE A 14 -16.17 14.62 21.79
C PHE A 14 -16.49 15.99 22.41
N CYS A 15 -17.30 16.82 21.76
CA CYS A 15 -17.64 18.16 22.25
C CYS A 15 -19.14 18.46 22.32
N GLY A 16 -19.99 17.55 21.86
CA GLY A 16 -21.46 17.70 21.87
C GLY A 16 -22.01 18.73 20.88
N GLN A 17 -21.16 19.41 20.10
CA GLN A 17 -21.61 20.36 19.09
C GLN A 17 -22.30 19.66 17.92
N LYS A 18 -23.29 20.32 17.32
CA LYS A 18 -23.92 19.86 16.08
C LYS A 18 -22.89 19.88 14.95
N VAL A 19 -22.86 18.82 14.15
CA VAL A 19 -21.94 18.70 13.01
C VAL A 19 -22.68 19.00 11.71
N GLY A 20 -21.96 19.51 10.72
CA GLY A 20 -22.52 19.76 9.38
C GLY A 20 -22.71 18.48 8.57
N ARG A 21 -23.31 18.61 7.38
CA ARG A 21 -23.40 17.51 6.41
C ARG A 21 -22.00 17.14 5.94
N ALA A 22 -21.70 15.84 5.90
CA ALA A 22 -20.52 15.34 5.24
C ALA A 22 -20.57 15.66 3.75
N THR A 23 -19.44 16.09 3.18
CA THR A 23 -19.29 16.45 1.77
C THR A 23 -18.20 15.62 1.13
N ASP A 24 -18.12 15.63 -0.20
CA ASP A 24 -17.01 15.02 -0.91
C ASP A 24 -15.69 15.73 -0.51
N GLY A 25 -14.60 14.96 -0.39
CA GLY A 25 -13.26 15.49 -0.10
C GLY A 25 -12.72 16.39 -1.24
N ILE A 26 -11.73 17.23 -0.91
CA ILE A 26 -11.11 18.20 -1.84
C ILE A 26 -10.34 17.48 -2.97
N GLU A 27 -9.71 16.34 -2.67
CA GLU A 27 -8.98 15.49 -3.62
C GLU A 27 -9.71 14.17 -3.81
N ARG A 28 -10.69 14.15 -4.71
CA ARG A 28 -11.62 13.02 -4.88
C ARG A 28 -10.90 11.79 -5.41
N LYS A 29 -10.82 10.69 -4.66
CA LYS A 29 -10.57 9.35 -5.23
C LYS A 29 -11.90 8.61 -5.40
N MET A 30 -12.09 7.93 -6.54
CA MET A 30 -13.31 7.19 -6.83
C MET A 30 -13.53 6.10 -5.76
N HIS A 31 -14.59 6.25 -4.96
CA HIS A 31 -15.06 5.39 -3.85
C HIS A 31 -14.68 5.81 -2.40
N GLU A 32 -14.59 7.11 -2.13
CA GLU A 32 -14.41 7.67 -0.77
C GLU A 32 -15.76 7.95 -0.07
N PHE A 33 -15.78 7.79 1.26
CA PHE A 33 -16.91 8.24 2.08
C PHE A 33 -17.02 9.76 2.03
N LYS A 34 -18.22 10.29 2.25
CA LYS A 34 -18.33 11.74 2.50
C LYS A 34 -17.70 12.04 3.83
N VAL A 35 -16.96 13.14 3.93
CA VAL A 35 -16.22 13.52 5.11
C VAL A 35 -16.61 14.89 5.63
N GLY A 36 -16.28 15.17 6.88
CA GLY A 36 -16.48 16.48 7.48
C GLY A 36 -15.55 16.72 8.66
N ARG A 37 -15.57 17.96 9.16
CA ARG A 37 -14.75 18.40 10.29
C ARG A 37 -15.62 19.09 11.33
N CYS A 38 -15.25 18.92 12.60
CA CYS A 38 -15.84 19.61 13.74
C CYS A 38 -14.91 20.70 14.24
N GLY A 39 -15.45 21.81 14.76
CA GLY A 39 -14.65 22.93 15.28
C GLY A 39 -13.73 22.58 16.46
N CYS A 40 -13.94 21.45 17.13
CA CYS A 40 -13.06 20.95 18.19
C CYS A 40 -11.82 20.21 17.69
N GLY A 41 -11.64 20.09 16.37
CA GLY A 41 -10.51 19.40 15.73
C GLY A 41 -10.80 17.94 15.36
N ALA A 42 -11.97 17.39 15.72
CA ALA A 42 -12.38 16.07 15.26
C ALA A 42 -12.74 16.09 13.77
N VAL A 43 -12.46 14.99 13.07
CA VAL A 43 -12.91 14.73 11.70
C VAL A 43 -13.85 13.54 11.70
N TYR A 44 -14.70 13.44 10.68
CA TYR A 44 -15.63 12.32 10.55
C TYR A 44 -15.86 11.91 9.10
N SER A 45 -16.20 10.64 8.90
CA SER A 45 -16.71 10.10 7.64
C SER A 45 -18.14 9.58 7.82
N CYS A 46 -18.86 9.50 6.70
CA CYS A 46 -20.23 9.04 6.62
C CYS A 46 -20.30 7.75 5.79
N ASP A 47 -20.62 6.63 6.43
CA ASP A 47 -21.05 5.39 5.76
C ASP A 47 -22.58 5.34 5.73
N PRO A 48 -23.23 5.59 4.57
CA PRO A 48 -24.69 5.57 4.49
C PRO A 48 -25.31 4.19 4.69
N THR A 49 -24.50 3.12 4.54
CA THR A 49 -24.95 1.73 4.61
C THR A 49 -24.78 1.10 5.98
N GLY A 50 -23.80 1.59 6.77
CA GLY A 50 -23.37 1.01 8.04
C GLY A 50 -22.65 -0.34 7.91
N HIS A 51 -22.36 -0.83 6.69
CA HIS A 51 -21.72 -2.13 6.47
C HIS A 51 -20.21 -2.02 6.21
N ASN A 52 -19.70 -0.81 5.92
CA ASN A 52 -18.32 -0.56 5.53
C ASN A 52 -17.57 0.23 6.61
N ILE A 53 -17.96 0.05 7.88
CA ILE A 53 -17.41 0.80 9.02
C ILE A 53 -15.88 0.66 9.09
N GLY A 54 -15.32 -0.53 8.80
CA GLY A 54 -13.86 -0.73 8.77
C GLY A 54 -13.15 0.21 7.80
N SER A 55 -13.68 0.40 6.60
CA SER A 55 -13.14 1.35 5.62
C SER A 55 -13.35 2.80 6.06
N ALA A 56 -14.50 3.10 6.66
CA ALA A 56 -14.80 4.44 7.19
C ALA A 56 -13.81 4.83 8.31
N ILE A 57 -13.41 3.88 9.16
CA ILE A 57 -12.40 4.09 10.22
C ILE A 57 -11.09 4.55 9.61
N VAL A 58 -10.55 3.76 8.68
CA VAL A 58 -9.25 4.01 8.04
C VAL A 58 -9.25 5.38 7.34
N GLU A 59 -10.30 5.65 6.57
CA GLU A 59 -10.40 6.91 5.82
C GLU A 59 -10.50 8.12 6.76
N THR A 60 -11.25 7.99 7.86
CA THR A 60 -11.37 9.06 8.86
C THR A 60 -10.04 9.32 9.56
N LEU A 61 -9.27 8.27 9.88
CA LEU A 61 -7.97 8.38 10.53
C LEU A 61 -6.93 9.03 9.60
N VAL A 62 -6.91 8.62 8.34
CA VAL A 62 -6.05 9.21 7.31
C VAL A 62 -6.37 10.69 7.08
N LEU A 63 -7.66 11.03 7.04
CA LEU A 63 -8.10 12.42 6.94
C LEU A 63 -7.67 13.24 8.16
N ALA A 64 -7.72 12.65 9.36
CA ALA A 64 -7.26 13.28 10.59
C ALA A 64 -5.75 13.59 10.52
N CYS A 65 -5.00 12.76 9.80
CA CYS A 65 -3.58 12.87 9.54
C CYS A 65 -3.24 13.65 8.26
N ASP A 66 -4.12 14.54 7.79
CA ASP A 66 -3.88 15.37 6.60
C ASP A 66 -3.57 14.55 5.33
N ASN A 67 -4.25 13.42 5.13
CA ASN A 67 -4.03 12.47 4.04
C ASN A 67 -2.65 11.79 4.08
N ASN A 68 -1.95 11.88 5.22
CA ASN A 68 -0.73 11.12 5.45
C ASN A 68 -1.05 9.71 5.92
N TRP A 69 -1.16 8.80 4.96
CA TRP A 69 -1.36 7.38 5.20
C TRP A 69 -0.28 6.79 6.11
N ASP A 70 0.99 7.13 5.86
CA ASP A 70 2.13 6.60 6.63
C ASP A 70 1.99 6.91 8.13
N PHE A 71 1.63 8.16 8.43
CA PHE A 71 1.47 8.61 9.81
C PHE A 71 0.23 8.01 10.45
N ALA A 72 -0.89 7.96 9.73
CA ALA A 72 -2.16 7.42 10.22
C ALA A 72 -2.05 5.98 10.72
N TRP A 73 -1.28 5.15 10.01
CA TRP A 73 -1.10 3.73 10.35
C TRP A 73 -0.16 3.48 11.54
N ASP A 74 0.69 4.46 11.88
CA ASP A 74 1.58 4.36 13.05
C ASP A 74 0.88 4.77 14.35
N LEU A 75 -0.35 5.29 14.27
CA LEU A 75 -1.10 5.75 15.44
C LEU A 75 -1.88 4.61 16.11
N LEU A 76 -1.83 4.59 17.44
CA LEU A 76 -2.58 3.66 18.28
C LEU A 76 -3.90 4.30 18.77
N PRO A 77 -5.04 3.58 18.70
CA PRO A 77 -6.29 4.04 19.29
C PRO A 77 -6.15 4.30 20.79
N GLU A 78 -6.86 5.30 21.30
CA GLU A 78 -6.84 5.79 22.70
C GLU A 78 -5.54 6.49 23.11
N ASP A 79 -4.38 5.99 22.68
CA ASP A 79 -3.06 6.57 22.98
C ASP A 79 -2.75 7.80 22.12
N ASP A 80 -2.99 7.71 20.80
CA ASP A 80 -2.66 8.77 19.83
C ASP A 80 -3.90 9.52 19.30
N TYR A 81 -5.05 8.84 19.31
CA TYR A 81 -6.32 9.41 18.88
C TYR A 81 -7.52 8.78 19.57
N LEU A 82 -8.57 9.57 19.72
CA LEU A 82 -9.86 9.13 20.23
C LEU A 82 -10.79 8.81 19.08
N THR A 83 -11.66 7.82 19.29
CA THR A 83 -12.68 7.41 18.33
C THR A 83 -14.09 7.66 18.87
N GLY A 84 -15.05 7.86 17.97
CA GLY A 84 -16.44 8.05 18.35
C GLY A 84 -17.38 7.70 17.20
N ARG A 85 -18.61 7.35 17.52
CA ARG A 85 -19.59 6.93 16.51
C ARG A 85 -20.97 7.46 16.82
N VAL A 86 -21.67 7.86 15.76
CA VAL A 86 -23.11 8.16 15.78
C VAL A 86 -23.78 7.17 14.84
N GLU A 87 -24.61 6.29 15.40
CA GLU A 87 -25.37 5.29 14.66
C GLU A 87 -26.73 5.83 14.21
N ASP A 88 -27.45 5.04 13.40
CA ASP A 88 -28.80 5.34 12.94
C ASP A 88 -28.92 6.70 12.22
N TYR A 89 -27.85 7.10 11.54
CA TYR A 89 -27.76 8.34 10.79
C TYR A 89 -28.35 8.21 9.39
N ASP A 90 -29.22 9.15 9.02
CA ASP A 90 -29.79 9.28 7.70
C ASP A 90 -29.09 10.40 6.91
N GLU A 91 -28.37 10.01 5.85
CA GLU A 91 -27.59 10.94 5.03
C GLU A 91 -28.48 11.96 4.28
N LEU A 92 -29.68 11.55 3.83
CA LEU A 92 -30.55 12.38 3.01
C LEU A 92 -31.13 13.55 3.81
N THR A 93 -31.67 13.25 4.99
CA THR A 93 -32.26 14.25 5.89
C THR A 93 -31.24 14.89 6.82
N HIS A 94 -30.05 14.29 6.97
CA HIS A 94 -29.02 14.70 7.92
C HIS A 94 -29.55 14.73 9.36
N GLN A 95 -30.12 13.59 9.77
CA GLN A 95 -30.73 13.38 11.08
C GLN A 95 -30.34 12.00 11.62
N VAL A 96 -30.30 11.86 12.94
CA VAL A 96 -30.21 10.58 13.64
C VAL A 96 -31.62 10.13 13.99
N ILE A 97 -31.97 8.90 13.61
CA ILE A 97 -33.33 8.36 13.65
C ILE A 97 -33.42 7.23 14.68
N ASN A 98 -33.93 7.53 15.89
CA ASN A 98 -34.03 6.54 16.97
C ASN A 98 -34.88 5.31 16.63
N THR A 99 -35.84 5.45 15.71
CA THR A 99 -36.71 4.33 15.28
C THR A 99 -36.04 3.39 14.27
N LYS A 100 -34.81 3.70 13.82
CA LYS A 100 -34.02 2.95 12.82
C LYS A 100 -34.73 2.73 11.47
N ASN A 101 -35.84 3.44 11.25
CA ASN A 101 -36.70 3.35 10.08
C ASN A 101 -37.32 4.72 9.82
N ILE A 102 -37.28 5.17 8.57
CA ILE A 102 -37.92 6.38 8.08
C ILE A 102 -38.68 6.06 6.79
N ASP A 103 -39.99 6.34 6.76
CA ASP A 103 -40.85 6.13 5.59
C ASP A 103 -40.73 4.75 4.91
N GLY A 104 -40.58 3.69 5.71
CA GLY A 104 -40.44 2.30 5.23
C GLY A 104 -39.02 1.88 4.83
N ARG A 105 -38.05 2.81 4.87
CA ARG A 105 -36.62 2.56 4.63
C ARG A 105 -35.86 2.35 5.95
N PRO A 106 -35.06 1.30 6.09
CA PRO A 106 -34.17 1.14 7.24
C PRO A 106 -33.04 2.17 7.21
N VAL A 107 -32.81 2.82 8.35
CA VAL A 107 -31.72 3.78 8.56
C VAL A 107 -30.64 3.08 9.36
N ARG A 108 -29.50 2.83 8.71
CA ARG A 108 -28.34 2.15 9.29
C ARG A 108 -27.03 2.93 9.11
N GLY A 109 -27.13 4.16 8.60
CA GLY A 109 -25.95 4.95 8.33
C GLY A 109 -25.19 5.27 9.62
N VAL A 110 -23.90 5.50 9.46
CA VAL A 110 -22.96 5.74 10.56
C VAL A 110 -22.13 6.96 10.24
N LEU A 111 -22.01 7.88 11.21
CA LEU A 111 -20.93 8.84 11.24
C LEU A 111 -19.84 8.32 12.17
N TYR A 112 -18.64 8.12 11.62
CA TYR A 112 -17.48 7.70 12.40
C TYR A 112 -16.55 8.88 12.59
N PHE A 113 -16.09 9.10 13.82
CA PHE A 113 -15.31 10.25 14.24
C PHE A 113 -13.93 9.82 14.73
N VAL A 114 -12.92 10.61 14.35
CA VAL A 114 -11.55 10.52 14.89
C VAL A 114 -11.13 11.90 15.39
N ARG A 115 -10.46 11.94 16.55
CA ARG A 115 -9.81 13.14 17.06
C ARG A 115 -8.40 12.79 17.54
N LEU A 116 -7.40 13.35 16.88
CA LEU A 116 -6.01 13.24 17.32
C LEU A 116 -5.80 13.96 18.65
N HIS A 117 -4.90 13.46 19.49
CA HIS A 117 -4.39 14.24 20.62
C HIS A 117 -3.60 15.46 20.13
N THR A 118 -3.49 16.49 20.97
CA THR A 118 -2.89 17.78 20.60
C THR A 118 -1.43 17.64 20.12
N ALA A 119 -0.64 16.81 20.80
CA ALA A 119 0.76 16.54 20.42
C ALA A 119 0.87 15.87 19.03
N ILE A 120 0.00 14.90 18.75
CA ILE A 120 -0.05 14.17 17.47
C ILE A 120 -0.53 15.08 16.33
N THR A 121 -1.46 15.99 16.63
CA THR A 121 -1.95 16.98 15.66
C THR A 121 -0.83 17.92 15.17
N GLU A 122 0.07 18.34 16.06
CA GLU A 122 1.22 19.18 15.70
C GLU A 122 2.25 18.42 14.86
N ILE A 123 2.48 17.14 15.18
CA ILE A 123 3.37 16.27 14.41
C ILE A 123 2.83 16.07 12.98
N SER A 124 1.53 15.76 12.83
CA SER A 124 0.88 15.63 11.51
C SER A 124 1.12 16.85 10.61
N LYS A 125 0.95 18.06 11.17
CA LYS A 125 1.17 19.31 10.44
C LYS A 125 2.62 19.50 10.01
N ARG A 126 3.59 19.25 10.90
CA ARG A 126 5.03 19.35 10.58
C ARG A 126 5.46 18.36 9.51
N VAL A 127 4.92 17.13 9.53
CA VAL A 127 5.21 16.11 8.52
C VAL A 127 4.65 16.52 7.16
N LYS A 128 3.43 17.07 7.12
CA LYS A 128 2.82 17.62 5.89
C LYS A 128 3.65 18.74 5.28
N GLU A 129 4.10 19.69 6.11
CA GLU A 129 4.94 20.82 5.66
C GLU A 129 6.26 20.34 5.06
N LYS A 130 6.95 19.39 5.73
CA LYS A 130 8.19 18.78 5.21
C LYS A 130 7.97 18.01 3.90
N LYS A 131 6.91 17.20 3.81
CA LYS A 131 6.56 16.42 2.60
C LYS A 131 6.22 17.35 1.43
N SER A 132 5.52 18.46 1.69
CA SER A 132 5.19 19.47 0.67
C SER A 132 6.42 20.27 0.18
N ALA A 133 7.38 20.54 1.05
CA ALA A 133 8.64 21.19 0.70
C ALA A 133 9.56 20.27 -0.11
N LEU A 134 9.64 19.00 0.27
CA LEU A 134 10.44 17.97 -0.41
C LEU A 134 9.86 17.61 -1.80
N ALA A 135 8.53 17.49 -1.91
CA ALA A 135 7.84 17.23 -3.18
C ALA A 135 8.05 18.34 -4.23
N ARG A 136 8.22 19.60 -3.79
CA ARG A 136 8.53 20.74 -4.69
C ARG A 136 9.99 20.76 -5.17
N GLN A 137 10.91 20.12 -4.45
CA GLN A 137 12.32 20.03 -4.85
C GLN A 137 12.61 18.83 -5.77
N LEU A 138 11.81 17.76 -5.68
CA LEU A 138 12.03 16.50 -6.40
C LEU A 138 11.11 16.32 -7.61
N SER A 139 10.45 17.38 -8.09
CA SER A 139 9.61 17.35 -9.29
C SER A 139 10.48 17.22 -10.57
N GLY A 140 11.19 16.11 -10.72
CA GLY A 140 11.53 15.59 -12.04
C GLY A 140 10.32 14.83 -12.55
N ASP A 141 9.87 15.16 -13.77
CA ASP A 141 8.85 14.41 -14.50
C ASP A 141 9.16 12.90 -14.41
N SER A 142 8.42 12.18 -13.57
CA SER A 142 8.34 10.74 -13.74
C SER A 142 7.33 10.54 -14.86
N ASP A 143 7.82 10.20 -16.05
CA ASP A 143 7.07 9.55 -17.13
C ASP A 143 6.49 8.23 -16.57
N GLN A 144 5.45 8.33 -15.74
CA GLN A 144 4.67 7.18 -15.33
C GLN A 144 3.63 6.93 -16.40
N ASP A 145 3.61 5.71 -16.93
CA ASP A 145 2.52 5.26 -17.78
C ASP A 145 1.19 5.51 -17.05
N PRO A 146 0.19 6.07 -17.74
CA PRO A 146 -1.09 6.37 -17.14
C PRO A 146 -1.71 5.11 -16.56
N ILE A 147 -2.06 5.14 -15.26
CA ILE A 147 -2.68 4.01 -14.56
C ILE A 147 -4.01 3.69 -15.23
N ILE A 148 -4.10 2.51 -15.84
CA ILE A 148 -5.33 2.02 -16.48
C ILE A 148 -6.29 1.55 -15.37
N ILE A 149 -7.39 2.27 -15.20
CA ILE A 149 -8.42 1.92 -14.22
C ILE A 149 -9.28 0.79 -14.78
N GLU A 150 -9.47 -0.30 -14.03
CA GLU A 150 -10.34 -1.40 -14.43
C GLU A 150 -11.77 -0.91 -14.69
N PRO A 151 -12.50 -1.42 -15.69
CA PRO A 151 -13.87 -1.01 -15.94
C PRO A 151 -14.78 -1.37 -14.76
N VAL A 152 -15.81 -0.55 -14.51
CA VAL A 152 -16.84 -0.89 -13.52
C VAL A 152 -17.57 -2.13 -14.02
N LEU A 153 -17.55 -3.19 -13.23
CA LEU A 153 -18.24 -4.43 -13.58
C LEU A 153 -19.74 -4.29 -13.35
N ASP A 154 -20.54 -4.86 -14.25
CA ASP A 154 -22.00 -4.86 -14.15
C ASP A 154 -22.45 -5.45 -12.78
N PRO A 155 -23.23 -4.70 -11.98
CA PRO A 155 -23.79 -5.18 -10.72
C PRO A 155 -24.70 -6.41 -10.88
N LYS A 156 -25.31 -6.60 -12.05
CA LYS A 156 -26.24 -7.70 -12.35
C LYS A 156 -25.52 -8.96 -12.85
N ARG A 157 -24.20 -8.93 -13.05
CA ARG A 157 -23.45 -10.10 -13.52
C ARG A 157 -23.54 -11.25 -12.52
N LYS A 158 -23.50 -12.48 -13.04
CA LYS A 158 -23.36 -13.67 -12.20
C LYS A 158 -21.93 -13.76 -11.67
N LYS A 159 -21.76 -13.57 -10.37
CA LYS A 159 -20.46 -13.70 -9.70
C LYS A 159 -20.00 -15.16 -9.67
N ASN A 160 -18.76 -15.42 -10.04
CA ASN A 160 -18.14 -16.74 -9.94
C ASN A 160 -17.46 -16.92 -8.59
N LYS A 161 -17.64 -18.08 -7.95
CA LYS A 161 -16.92 -18.43 -6.72
C LYS A 161 -15.54 -18.95 -7.04
N ALA A 162 -14.54 -18.55 -6.25
CA ALA A 162 -13.17 -18.99 -6.44
C ALA A 162 -12.95 -20.40 -5.88
N THR A 163 -12.54 -21.33 -6.74
CA THR A 163 -12.11 -22.68 -6.36
C THR A 163 -10.60 -22.81 -6.42
N LYS A 164 -10.03 -23.77 -5.66
CA LYS A 164 -8.59 -24.05 -5.68
C LYS A 164 -8.11 -24.46 -7.08
N GLN A 165 -8.92 -25.24 -7.79
CA GLN A 165 -8.60 -25.74 -9.13
C GLN A 165 -8.61 -24.61 -10.16
N ASP A 166 -9.63 -23.75 -10.14
CA ASP A 166 -9.73 -22.63 -11.06
C ASP A 166 -8.60 -21.62 -10.87
N VAL A 167 -8.34 -21.22 -9.63
CA VAL A 167 -7.25 -20.26 -9.32
C VAL A 167 -5.90 -20.83 -9.75
N LYS A 168 -5.63 -22.11 -9.43
CA LYS A 168 -4.39 -22.74 -9.89
C LYS A 168 -4.32 -22.77 -11.41
N ARG A 169 -5.38 -23.21 -12.10
CA ARG A 169 -5.41 -23.29 -13.56
C ARG A 169 -5.13 -21.94 -14.22
N TYR A 170 -5.81 -20.87 -13.80
CA TYR A 170 -5.60 -19.55 -14.38
C TYR A 170 -4.21 -18.99 -14.06
N THR A 171 -3.65 -19.32 -12.89
CA THR A 171 -2.26 -18.98 -12.54
C THR A 171 -1.27 -19.72 -13.43
N ASP A 172 -1.45 -21.03 -13.63
CA ASP A 172 -0.59 -21.84 -14.50
C ASP A 172 -0.60 -21.32 -15.96
N LEU A 173 -1.78 -20.92 -16.45
CA LEU A 173 -1.99 -20.33 -17.77
C LEU A 173 -1.49 -18.88 -17.89
N GLY A 174 -1.22 -18.18 -16.78
CA GLY A 174 -0.91 -16.75 -16.78
C GLY A 174 -2.08 -15.85 -17.17
N ASP A 175 -3.32 -16.32 -16.98
CA ASP A 175 -4.55 -15.58 -17.33
C ASP A 175 -4.89 -14.54 -16.25
N ILE A 176 -4.18 -13.41 -16.30
CA ILE A 176 -4.31 -12.30 -15.36
C ILE A 176 -5.72 -11.69 -15.44
N ASP A 177 -6.30 -11.56 -16.65
CA ASP A 177 -7.63 -10.97 -16.84
C ASP A 177 -8.71 -11.75 -16.10
N THR A 178 -8.69 -13.08 -16.23
CA THR A 178 -9.66 -13.93 -15.53
C THR A 178 -9.43 -13.90 -14.02
N LEU A 179 -8.18 -13.86 -13.55
CA LEU A 179 -7.86 -13.74 -12.13
C LEU A 179 -8.34 -12.42 -11.53
N VAL A 180 -8.17 -11.30 -12.24
CA VAL A 180 -8.66 -9.97 -11.81
C VAL A 180 -10.19 -9.98 -11.70
N ARG A 181 -10.89 -10.50 -12.71
CA ARG A 181 -12.36 -10.65 -12.66
C ARG A 181 -12.81 -11.52 -11.50
N LEU A 182 -12.11 -12.62 -11.24
CA LEU A 182 -12.42 -13.53 -10.15
C LEU A 182 -12.16 -12.90 -8.76
N CYS A 183 -11.16 -12.02 -8.62
CA CYS A 183 -10.97 -11.24 -7.40
C CYS A 183 -12.16 -10.32 -7.11
N PHE A 184 -12.72 -9.67 -8.13
CA PHE A 184 -13.91 -8.82 -7.97
C PHE A 184 -15.21 -9.60 -7.72
N ASP A 185 -15.25 -10.87 -8.10
CA ASP A 185 -16.39 -11.75 -7.82
C ASP A 185 -16.30 -12.39 -6.44
N ASP A 186 -15.12 -12.84 -6.02
CA ASP A 186 -14.87 -13.53 -4.77
C ASP A 186 -13.51 -13.12 -4.16
N LYS A 187 -13.56 -12.47 -3.00
CA LYS A 187 -12.37 -11.99 -2.29
C LYS A 187 -11.41 -13.12 -1.87
N LYS A 188 -11.91 -14.36 -1.80
CA LYS A 188 -11.13 -15.56 -1.50
C LYS A 188 -10.04 -15.82 -2.55
N THR A 189 -10.15 -15.29 -3.76
CA THR A 189 -9.17 -15.48 -4.85
C THR A 189 -7.76 -15.13 -4.42
N LEU A 190 -7.55 -13.96 -3.77
CA LEU A 190 -6.22 -13.57 -3.28
C LEU A 190 -5.68 -14.52 -2.19
N ARG A 191 -6.55 -15.09 -1.36
CA ARG A 191 -6.14 -16.10 -0.36
C ARG A 191 -5.69 -17.40 -1.03
N LEU A 192 -6.37 -17.79 -2.11
CA LEU A 192 -6.01 -18.98 -2.89
C LEU A 192 -4.72 -18.78 -3.68
N LEU A 193 -4.50 -17.57 -4.23
CA LEU A 193 -3.25 -17.19 -4.88
C LEU A 193 -2.08 -17.21 -3.89
N GLN A 194 -2.25 -16.59 -2.71
CA GLN A 194 -1.22 -16.60 -1.65
C GLN A 194 -0.81 -18.03 -1.28
N ARG A 195 -1.76 -18.97 -1.22
CA ARG A 195 -1.47 -20.38 -0.91
C ARG A 195 -0.55 -21.04 -1.96
N LEU A 196 -0.54 -20.55 -3.20
CA LEU A 196 0.35 -21.07 -4.24
C LEU A 196 1.81 -20.65 -4.01
N LEU A 197 2.12 -19.67 -3.15
CA LEU A 197 3.51 -19.28 -2.86
C LEU A 197 4.31 -20.37 -2.13
N TYR A 198 3.65 -21.38 -1.58
CA TYR A 198 4.30 -22.54 -0.95
C TYR A 198 4.62 -23.68 -1.93
N GLN A 199 4.76 -23.39 -3.24
CA GLN A 199 5.30 -24.39 -4.17
C GLN A 199 6.77 -24.70 -3.83
N PRO A 200 7.22 -25.97 -3.91
CA PRO A 200 8.62 -26.32 -3.68
C PRO A 200 9.58 -25.70 -4.71
N ASP A 201 9.10 -25.56 -5.95
CA ASP A 201 9.88 -25.04 -7.07
C ASP A 201 10.03 -23.51 -6.97
N GLU A 202 11.27 -23.02 -7.00
CA GLU A 202 11.57 -21.59 -6.85
C GLU A 202 11.11 -20.76 -8.04
N GLU A 203 11.32 -21.25 -9.27
CA GLU A 203 10.87 -20.58 -10.49
C GLU A 203 9.36 -20.37 -10.50
N GLN A 204 8.59 -21.41 -10.12
CA GLN A 204 7.15 -21.26 -9.93
C GLN A 204 6.79 -20.23 -8.87
N ARG A 205 7.51 -20.17 -7.74
CA ARG A 205 7.24 -19.16 -6.70
C ARG A 205 7.44 -17.74 -7.23
N TRP A 206 8.52 -17.48 -7.95
CA TRP A 206 8.76 -16.18 -8.59
C TRP A 206 7.69 -15.83 -9.61
N ARG A 207 7.29 -16.79 -10.46
CA ARG A 207 6.22 -16.59 -11.44
C ARG A 207 4.89 -16.28 -10.76
N ILE A 208 4.56 -16.99 -9.67
CA ILE A 208 3.32 -16.76 -8.90
C ILE A 208 3.36 -15.38 -8.24
N ALA A 209 4.48 -14.99 -7.61
CA ALA A 209 4.65 -13.66 -7.02
C ALA A 209 4.42 -12.56 -8.07
N TRP A 210 4.99 -12.71 -9.26
CA TRP A 210 4.78 -11.79 -10.37
C TRP A 210 3.31 -11.72 -10.80
N ILE A 211 2.64 -12.86 -10.99
CA ILE A 211 1.19 -12.90 -11.33
C ILE A 211 0.38 -12.19 -10.25
N ILE A 212 0.66 -12.43 -8.97
CA ILE A 212 -0.02 -11.77 -7.86
C ILE A 212 0.18 -10.25 -7.94
N GLY A 213 1.39 -9.78 -8.22
CA GLY A 213 1.68 -8.36 -8.43
C GLY A 213 0.82 -7.74 -9.52
N GLN A 214 0.78 -8.37 -10.70
CA GLN A 214 -0.02 -7.90 -11.84
C GLN A 214 -1.51 -7.86 -11.52
N VAL A 215 -2.04 -8.91 -10.90
CA VAL A 215 -3.45 -8.97 -10.47
C VAL A 215 -3.74 -7.88 -9.43
N CYS A 216 -2.87 -7.72 -8.43
CA CYS A 216 -3.08 -6.75 -7.35
C CYS A 216 -3.00 -5.31 -7.84
N SER A 217 -2.08 -4.99 -8.76
CA SER A 217 -1.98 -3.64 -9.33
C SER A 217 -3.30 -3.20 -9.98
N ARG A 218 -3.90 -4.12 -10.74
CA ARG A 218 -5.20 -3.92 -11.43
C ARG A 218 -6.38 -3.92 -10.46
N VAL A 219 -6.46 -4.88 -9.54
CA VAL A 219 -7.55 -4.94 -8.54
C VAL A 219 -7.56 -3.70 -7.64
N ALA A 220 -6.39 -3.18 -7.27
CA ALA A 220 -6.26 -1.98 -6.45
C ALA A 220 -6.76 -0.70 -7.13
N THR A 221 -7.06 -0.71 -8.44
CA THR A 221 -7.71 0.43 -9.10
C THR A 221 -9.18 0.60 -8.68
N ARG A 222 -9.78 -0.44 -8.09
CA ARG A 222 -11.19 -0.46 -7.64
C ARG A 222 -11.36 -0.90 -6.20
N GLU A 223 -10.67 -1.95 -5.78
CA GLU A 223 -10.77 -2.53 -4.44
C GLU A 223 -9.40 -2.57 -3.72
N PRO A 224 -8.74 -1.41 -3.48
CA PRO A 224 -7.42 -1.37 -2.83
C PRO A 224 -7.41 -1.99 -1.44
N GLY A 225 -8.53 -1.92 -0.70
CA GLY A 225 -8.65 -2.54 0.63
C GLY A 225 -8.45 -4.05 0.62
N GLN A 226 -8.88 -4.75 -0.44
CA GLN A 226 -8.67 -6.20 -0.53
C GLN A 226 -7.18 -6.55 -0.75
N VAL A 227 -6.45 -5.71 -1.48
CA VAL A 227 -5.01 -5.87 -1.70
C VAL A 227 -4.22 -5.50 -0.43
N SER A 228 -4.64 -4.45 0.28
CA SER A 228 -4.07 -4.09 1.60
C SER A 228 -4.15 -5.25 2.58
N GLU A 229 -5.29 -5.93 2.65
CA GLU A 229 -5.49 -7.12 3.49
C GLU A 229 -4.56 -8.29 3.09
N LEU A 230 -4.20 -8.41 1.80
CA LEU A 230 -3.19 -9.38 1.38
C LEU A 230 -1.79 -8.95 1.86
N ILE A 231 -1.43 -7.67 1.69
CA ILE A 231 -0.14 -7.12 2.13
C ILE A 231 0.06 -7.35 3.64
N HIS A 232 -0.92 -7.02 4.48
CA HIS A 232 -0.85 -7.23 5.92
C HIS A 232 -0.65 -8.71 6.28
N ARG A 233 -1.41 -9.61 5.66
CA ARG A 233 -1.25 -11.06 5.89
C ARG A 233 0.09 -11.60 5.41
N LEU A 234 0.70 -11.01 4.37
CA LEU A 234 2.05 -11.36 3.93
C LEU A 234 3.10 -10.88 4.95
N PHE A 235 2.99 -9.65 5.45
CA PHE A 235 3.88 -9.16 6.52
C PHE A 235 3.76 -9.97 7.81
N GLU A 236 2.53 -10.27 8.24
CA GLU A 236 2.29 -11.11 9.41
C GLU A 236 2.90 -12.50 9.24
N ALA A 237 2.72 -13.12 8.07
CA ALA A 237 3.29 -14.42 7.76
C ALA A 237 4.83 -14.40 7.66
N CYS A 238 5.45 -13.28 7.27
CA CYS A 238 6.90 -13.11 7.31
C CYS A 238 7.45 -12.97 8.73
N SER A 239 6.65 -12.49 9.67
CA SER A 239 7.04 -12.29 11.07
C SER A 239 6.81 -13.55 11.93
N ASP A 240 6.07 -14.53 11.42
CA ASP A 240 5.84 -15.79 12.12
C ASP A 240 7.08 -16.68 12.08
N SER A 241 7.78 -16.80 13.21
CA SER A 241 8.97 -17.63 13.37
C SER A 241 8.76 -19.13 13.06
N ALA A 242 7.51 -19.61 13.03
CA ALA A 242 7.18 -20.98 12.66
C ALA A 242 6.93 -21.15 11.15
N ALA A 243 6.88 -20.06 10.38
CA ALA A 243 6.65 -20.07 8.95
C ALA A 243 7.94 -19.74 8.18
N THR A 244 8.15 -20.42 7.06
CA THR A 244 9.18 -20.00 6.10
C THR A 244 8.55 -19.02 5.11
N PRO A 245 9.07 -17.79 4.96
CA PRO A 245 8.44 -16.71 4.17
C PRO A 245 8.65 -16.87 2.66
N TRP A 246 8.52 -18.09 2.15
CA TRP A 246 8.76 -18.42 0.75
C TRP A 246 7.84 -17.62 -0.18
N GLY A 247 8.44 -16.86 -1.10
CA GLY A 247 7.72 -16.09 -2.11
C GLY A 247 6.97 -14.88 -1.56
N MET A 248 7.00 -14.62 -0.24
CA MET A 248 6.21 -13.56 0.39
C MET A 248 6.83 -12.19 0.22
N VAL A 249 8.14 -12.06 0.45
CA VAL A 249 8.87 -10.79 0.30
C VAL A 249 8.92 -10.38 -1.16
N GLU A 250 9.10 -11.34 -2.05
CA GLU A 250 9.02 -11.18 -3.50
C GLU A 250 7.63 -10.68 -3.91
N THR A 251 6.57 -11.31 -3.38
CA THR A 251 5.19 -10.87 -3.64
C THR A 251 4.93 -9.45 -3.12
N LEU A 252 5.44 -9.10 -1.94
CA LEU A 252 5.34 -7.74 -1.41
C LEU A 252 6.03 -6.73 -2.33
N GLY A 253 7.24 -7.04 -2.81
CA GLY A 253 7.97 -6.20 -3.78
C GLY A 253 7.20 -6.03 -5.09
N GLU A 254 6.61 -7.10 -5.62
CA GLU A 254 5.74 -7.08 -6.80
C GLU A 254 4.51 -6.19 -6.62
N ILE A 255 3.78 -6.33 -5.50
CA ILE A 255 2.57 -5.55 -5.24
C ILE A 255 2.91 -4.07 -5.02
N ILE A 256 3.91 -3.77 -4.17
CA ILE A 256 4.26 -2.39 -3.83
C ILE A 256 4.78 -1.64 -5.05
N SER A 257 5.68 -2.25 -5.83
CA SER A 257 6.21 -1.63 -7.06
C SER A 257 5.12 -1.40 -8.12
N GLY A 258 4.09 -2.25 -8.17
CA GLY A 258 2.98 -2.13 -9.10
C GLY A 258 2.01 -0.98 -8.80
N ARG A 259 1.94 -0.49 -7.55
CA ARG A 259 1.07 0.61 -7.10
C ARG A 259 1.73 1.42 -5.98
N THR A 260 2.87 2.04 -6.26
CA THR A 260 3.60 2.87 -5.30
C THR A 260 2.81 4.10 -4.83
N ASP A 261 1.82 4.54 -5.62
CA ASP A 261 0.85 5.60 -5.30
C ASP A 261 -0.08 5.24 -4.14
N ILE A 262 -0.37 3.94 -3.93
CA ILE A 262 -1.18 3.45 -2.81
C ILE A 262 -0.32 2.79 -1.74
N PHE A 263 0.59 1.91 -2.14
CA PHE A 263 1.29 1.00 -1.24
C PHE A 263 2.75 1.40 -0.97
N GLY A 264 3.22 2.53 -1.51
CA GLY A 264 4.62 2.98 -1.35
C GLY A 264 5.07 3.11 0.11
N ALA A 265 4.13 3.46 0.99
CA ALA A 265 4.26 3.47 2.45
C ALA A 265 4.90 2.19 3.01
N PHE A 266 4.54 1.04 2.44
CA PHE A 266 4.96 -0.27 2.93
C PHE A 266 6.43 -0.59 2.64
N THR A 267 7.10 0.20 1.79
CA THR A 267 8.50 0.01 1.41
C THR A 267 9.42 -0.06 2.62
N ARG A 268 9.24 0.83 3.61
CA ARG A 268 10.07 0.87 4.83
C ARG A 268 9.94 -0.40 5.66
N HIS A 269 8.78 -1.06 5.65
CA HIS A 269 8.54 -2.26 6.46
C HIS A 269 9.26 -3.50 5.91
N LEU A 270 9.65 -3.49 4.63
CA LEU A 270 10.51 -4.54 4.08
C LEU A 270 11.87 -4.61 4.79
N LEU A 271 12.38 -3.48 5.30
CA LEU A 271 13.65 -3.43 6.00
C LEU A 271 13.66 -4.22 7.31
N ASN A 272 12.50 -4.48 7.90
CA ASN A 272 12.39 -5.30 9.12
C ASN A 272 12.90 -6.73 8.90
N TYR A 273 12.93 -7.20 7.65
CA TYR A 273 13.39 -8.54 7.28
C TYR A 273 14.84 -8.56 6.80
N MET A 274 15.55 -7.42 6.79
CA MET A 274 16.98 -7.38 6.47
C MET A 274 17.88 -8.08 7.51
N GLY A 275 17.36 -8.39 8.70
CA GLY A 275 18.13 -9.04 9.76
C GLY A 275 18.39 -10.52 9.51
N ASP A 276 17.57 -11.19 8.68
CA ASP A 276 17.67 -12.63 8.45
C ASP A 276 18.30 -12.94 7.08
N SER A 277 19.40 -13.69 7.10
CA SER A 277 20.09 -14.21 5.91
C SER A 277 19.17 -14.91 4.90
N SER A 278 18.08 -15.52 5.37
CA SER A 278 17.13 -16.24 4.51
C SER A 278 16.23 -15.33 3.66
N THR A 279 16.10 -14.05 4.03
CA THR A 279 15.20 -13.07 3.39
C THR A 279 15.92 -11.81 2.89
N GLN A 280 17.14 -11.56 3.35
CA GLN A 280 17.96 -10.39 2.97
C GLN A 280 18.01 -10.14 1.46
N ILE A 281 18.25 -11.18 0.67
CA ILE A 281 18.35 -11.07 -0.79
C ILE A 281 17.01 -10.66 -1.41
N GLN A 282 15.92 -11.25 -0.92
CA GLN A 282 14.56 -10.96 -1.37
C GLN A 282 14.15 -9.53 -1.02
N VAL A 283 14.56 -9.02 0.15
CA VAL A 283 14.32 -7.63 0.53
C VAL A 283 15.06 -6.68 -0.41
N ILE A 284 16.36 -6.90 -0.66
CA ILE A 284 17.11 -6.06 -1.60
C ILE A 284 16.52 -6.13 -3.01
N TRP A 285 16.07 -7.31 -3.43
CA TRP A 285 15.35 -7.48 -4.70
C TRP A 285 14.07 -6.63 -4.75
N ALA A 286 13.25 -6.69 -3.71
CA ALA A 286 12.01 -5.92 -3.61
C ALA A 286 12.27 -4.41 -3.63
N LEU A 287 13.26 -3.94 -2.87
CA LEU A 287 13.69 -2.54 -2.87
C LEU A 287 14.19 -2.10 -4.25
N ASN A 288 14.98 -2.93 -4.94
CA ASN A 288 15.37 -2.67 -6.32
C ASN A 288 14.13 -2.45 -7.18
N LYS A 289 13.16 -3.37 -7.12
CA LYS A 289 11.96 -3.33 -7.95
C LYS A 289 11.14 -2.06 -7.71
N ILE A 290 11.00 -1.65 -6.46
CA ILE A 290 10.31 -0.40 -6.08
C ILE A 290 11.11 0.83 -6.58
N ALA A 291 12.43 0.82 -6.41
CA ALA A 291 13.31 1.92 -6.85
C ALA A 291 13.33 2.12 -8.36
N ARG A 292 12.89 1.14 -9.16
CA ARG A 292 12.69 1.29 -10.61
C ARG A 292 11.60 2.33 -10.93
N VAL A 293 10.60 2.46 -10.05
CA VAL A 293 9.43 3.33 -10.24
C VAL A 293 9.50 4.58 -9.34
N ARG A 294 9.90 4.39 -8.07
CA ARG A 294 9.98 5.45 -7.05
C ARG A 294 11.28 5.32 -6.24
N PRO A 295 12.43 5.76 -6.79
CA PRO A 295 13.72 5.69 -6.09
C PRO A 295 13.77 6.55 -4.82
N ASP A 296 12.96 7.61 -4.76
CA ASP A 296 12.81 8.49 -3.60
C ASP A 296 12.35 7.74 -2.34
N LEU A 297 11.45 6.76 -2.46
CA LEU A 297 10.98 5.94 -1.33
C LEU A 297 12.11 5.18 -0.63
N ILE A 298 13.20 4.88 -1.35
CA ILE A 298 14.37 4.21 -0.78
C ILE A 298 15.36 5.25 -0.24
N ARG A 299 15.51 6.40 -0.91
CA ARG A 299 16.34 7.52 -0.43
C ARG A 299 15.90 8.03 0.94
N GLU A 300 14.61 7.97 1.24
CA GLU A 300 14.06 8.35 2.55
C GLU A 300 14.34 7.33 3.67
N THR A 301 14.84 6.13 3.33
CA THR A 301 15.22 5.13 4.32
C THR A 301 16.69 5.26 4.75
N PRO A 302 17.12 4.59 5.84
CA PRO A 302 18.53 4.50 6.24
C PRO A 302 19.41 3.67 5.27
N PHE A 303 19.40 3.99 3.96
CA PHE A 303 20.03 3.19 2.91
C PHE A 303 21.56 3.08 3.04
N PHE A 304 22.22 3.99 3.76
CA PHE A 304 23.66 3.89 4.09
C PHE A 304 24.00 2.59 4.83
N ASN A 305 23.04 2.03 5.59
CA ASN A 305 23.22 0.73 6.23
C ASN A 305 23.45 -0.38 5.21
N LEU A 306 23.15 -0.19 3.93
CA LEU A 306 23.39 -1.20 2.89
C LEU A 306 24.84 -1.24 2.41
N PHE A 307 25.68 -0.27 2.77
CA PHE A 307 27.02 -0.15 2.20
C PHE A 307 27.92 -1.35 2.51
N HIS A 308 27.79 -1.94 3.70
CA HIS A 308 28.56 -3.12 4.09
C HIS A 308 28.25 -4.36 3.22
N PHE A 309 27.07 -4.42 2.59
CA PHE A 309 26.71 -5.52 1.69
C PHE A 309 27.45 -5.47 0.35
N MET A 310 28.11 -4.36 -0.01
CA MET A 310 28.97 -4.28 -1.20
C MET A 310 30.21 -5.18 -1.07
N SER A 311 30.61 -5.56 0.15
CA SER A 311 31.68 -6.54 0.41
C SER A 311 31.16 -7.92 0.83
N HIS A 312 29.86 -8.19 0.66
CA HIS A 312 29.25 -9.45 1.09
C HIS A 312 29.82 -10.65 0.30
N PRO A 313 30.04 -11.84 0.88
CA PRO A 313 30.62 -12.99 0.17
C PRO A 313 29.74 -13.51 -0.98
N ASN A 314 28.41 -13.42 -0.85
CA ASN A 314 27.46 -13.81 -1.91
C ASN A 314 27.42 -12.75 -3.04
N PRO A 315 27.75 -13.09 -4.30
CA PRO A 315 27.71 -12.16 -5.43
C PRO A 315 26.31 -11.62 -5.73
N ALA A 316 25.26 -12.41 -5.48
CA ALA A 316 23.88 -11.96 -5.66
C ALA A 316 23.55 -10.77 -4.75
N MET A 317 24.11 -10.74 -3.53
CA MET A 317 23.95 -9.63 -2.61
C MET A 317 24.70 -8.39 -3.09
N ARG A 318 26.01 -8.53 -3.40
CA ARG A 318 26.84 -7.41 -3.88
C ARG A 318 26.26 -6.76 -5.13
N GLY A 319 25.92 -7.57 -6.13
CA GLY A 319 25.37 -7.10 -7.40
C GLY A 319 24.02 -6.41 -7.25
N GLN A 320 23.11 -6.95 -6.44
CA GLN A 320 21.80 -6.32 -6.23
C GLN A 320 21.88 -5.04 -5.39
N VAL A 321 22.79 -4.96 -4.42
CA VAL A 321 23.04 -3.71 -3.69
C VAL A 321 23.67 -2.66 -4.60
N ALA A 322 24.64 -3.04 -5.42
CA ALA A 322 25.22 -2.13 -6.41
C ALA A 322 24.15 -1.56 -7.34
N ARG A 323 23.26 -2.44 -7.84
CA ARG A 323 22.12 -2.05 -8.67
C ARG A 323 21.15 -1.11 -7.96
N LEU A 324 20.83 -1.36 -6.69
CA LEU A 324 19.93 -0.52 -5.89
C LEU A 324 20.51 0.89 -5.73
N LEU A 325 21.79 0.98 -5.36
CA LEU A 325 22.49 2.24 -5.16
C LEU A 325 22.55 3.06 -6.46
N GLY A 326 22.73 2.39 -7.60
CA GLY A 326 22.61 3.01 -8.91
C GLY A 326 21.20 3.55 -9.22
N ARG A 327 20.16 2.76 -8.93
CA ARG A 327 18.75 3.16 -9.15
C ARG A 327 18.35 4.39 -8.33
N ILE A 328 18.86 4.50 -7.09
CA ILE A 328 18.61 5.65 -6.22
C ILE A 328 19.61 6.80 -6.44
N LYS A 329 20.53 6.67 -7.40
CA LYS A 329 21.60 7.62 -7.71
C LYS A 329 22.44 8.00 -6.48
N ALA A 330 22.82 7.04 -5.64
CA ALA A 330 23.58 7.28 -4.40
C ALA A 330 25.04 7.69 -4.70
N THR A 331 25.28 8.99 -4.87
CA THR A 331 26.61 9.58 -5.10
C THR A 331 27.60 9.25 -3.97
N GLU A 332 27.10 9.09 -2.75
CA GLU A 332 27.88 8.75 -1.55
C GLU A 332 28.52 7.36 -1.62
N ALA A 333 28.04 6.50 -2.52
CA ALA A 333 28.56 5.15 -2.75
C ALA A 333 29.46 5.04 -4.00
N ALA A 334 29.72 6.13 -4.73
CA ALA A 334 30.38 6.08 -6.04
C ALA A 334 31.74 5.38 -6.00
N ILE A 335 32.58 5.69 -4.99
CA ILE A 335 33.92 5.09 -4.85
C ILE A 335 33.83 3.58 -4.60
N GLN A 336 32.91 3.17 -3.72
CA GLN A 336 32.70 1.76 -3.37
C GLN A 336 32.13 0.97 -4.56
N LEU A 337 31.27 1.59 -5.37
CA LEU A 337 30.75 1.00 -6.60
C LEU A 337 31.84 0.83 -7.67
N MET A 338 32.77 1.79 -7.79
CA MET A 338 33.92 1.68 -8.70
C MET A 338 34.77 0.44 -8.38
N ALA A 339 34.96 0.11 -7.10
CA ALA A 339 35.70 -1.09 -6.69
C ALA A 339 35.04 -2.41 -7.13
N LEU A 340 33.74 -2.41 -7.43
CA LEU A 340 33.00 -3.57 -7.92
C LEU A 340 32.99 -3.70 -9.45
N THR A 341 33.53 -2.71 -10.19
CA THR A 341 33.48 -2.70 -11.67
C THR A 341 34.36 -3.75 -12.35
N GLU A 342 35.21 -4.43 -11.59
CA GLU A 342 36.04 -5.56 -12.02
C GLU A 342 35.59 -6.91 -11.45
N ASP A 343 34.54 -6.94 -10.60
CA ASP A 343 34.01 -8.18 -10.02
C ASP A 343 33.20 -8.96 -11.08
N MET A 344 33.83 -9.97 -11.68
CA MET A 344 33.21 -10.80 -12.73
C MET A 344 32.31 -11.92 -12.19
N ALA A 345 32.05 -11.98 -10.88
CA ALA A 345 31.19 -13.01 -10.32
C ALA A 345 29.77 -12.93 -10.91
N GLU A 346 29.22 -14.09 -11.26
CA GLU A 346 27.90 -14.22 -11.86
C GLU A 346 26.79 -14.21 -10.78
N LEU A 347 25.65 -13.65 -11.15
CA LEU A 347 24.42 -13.69 -10.37
C LEU A 347 23.20 -13.76 -11.30
N SER A 348 22.11 -14.33 -10.79
CA SER A 348 20.84 -14.34 -11.49
C SER A 348 19.84 -13.46 -10.75
N ILE A 349 19.06 -12.68 -11.50
CA ILE A 349 18.02 -11.79 -10.98
C ILE A 349 16.72 -12.08 -11.71
N TRP A 350 15.64 -12.20 -10.95
CA TRP A 350 14.29 -12.35 -11.50
C TRP A 350 13.71 -10.99 -11.92
N GLU A 351 13.31 -10.89 -13.18
CA GLU A 351 12.71 -9.70 -13.78
C GLU A 351 11.52 -10.10 -14.65
N ASP A 352 10.35 -9.54 -14.34
CA ASP A 352 9.12 -9.72 -15.13
C ASP A 352 8.84 -11.20 -15.48
N ALA A 353 8.90 -12.04 -14.43
CA ALA A 353 8.77 -13.51 -14.44
C ALA A 353 9.86 -14.30 -15.20
N LYS A 354 11.01 -13.66 -15.53
CA LYS A 354 12.15 -14.31 -16.17
C LYS A 354 13.39 -14.22 -15.30
N CYS A 355 14.19 -15.27 -15.29
CA CYS A 355 15.49 -15.27 -14.66
C CYS A 355 16.55 -14.77 -15.66
N VAL A 356 17.24 -13.69 -15.32
CA VAL A 356 18.25 -13.04 -16.18
C VAL A 356 19.61 -13.11 -15.49
N ASN A 357 20.64 -13.50 -16.23
CA ASN A 357 22.00 -13.59 -15.72
C ASN A 357 22.75 -12.27 -15.90
N TYR A 358 23.48 -11.88 -14.87
CA TYR A 358 24.32 -10.69 -14.80
C TYR A 358 25.68 -11.05 -14.22
N THR A 359 26.60 -10.09 -14.32
CA THR A 359 27.81 -10.05 -13.48
C THR A 359 27.71 -8.87 -12.50
N VAL A 360 28.39 -8.97 -11.36
CA VAL A 360 28.49 -7.85 -10.40
C VAL A 360 29.06 -6.61 -11.09
N SER A 361 30.11 -6.79 -11.91
CA SER A 361 30.75 -5.76 -12.72
C SER A 361 29.77 -5.03 -13.64
N ALA A 362 28.90 -5.75 -14.36
CA ALA A 362 27.93 -5.13 -15.25
C ALA A 362 26.96 -4.23 -14.48
N LEU A 363 26.42 -4.71 -13.35
CA LEU A 363 25.51 -3.94 -12.50
C LEU A 363 26.20 -2.75 -11.83
N ALA A 364 27.46 -2.90 -11.42
CA ALA A 364 28.24 -1.81 -10.83
C ALA A 364 28.55 -0.71 -11.85
N ARG A 365 28.92 -1.06 -13.08
CA ARG A 365 29.14 -0.09 -14.16
C ARG A 365 27.87 0.67 -14.52
N GLU A 366 26.74 -0.03 -14.62
CA GLU A 366 25.42 0.59 -14.82
C GLU A 366 25.10 1.56 -13.67
N ALA A 367 25.38 1.16 -12.43
CA ALA A 367 25.14 2.01 -11.26
C ALA A 367 25.98 3.29 -11.27
N VAL A 368 27.28 3.19 -11.57
CA VAL A 368 28.17 4.36 -11.69
C VAL A 368 27.70 5.29 -12.82
N ALA A 369 27.30 4.74 -13.98
CA ALA A 369 26.77 5.55 -15.08
C ALA A 369 25.53 6.35 -14.67
N ARG A 370 24.54 5.69 -14.02
CA ARG A 370 23.31 6.34 -13.54
C ARG A 370 23.57 7.45 -12.51
N ILE A 371 24.57 7.27 -11.65
CA ILE A 371 24.98 8.28 -10.67
C ILE A 371 25.56 9.50 -11.40
N ASN A 372 26.50 9.28 -12.33
CA ASN A 372 27.15 10.36 -13.07
C ASN A 372 26.18 11.12 -14.00
N GLU A 373 25.18 10.46 -14.58
CA GLU A 373 24.12 11.12 -15.36
C GLU A 373 23.26 12.06 -14.51
N GLY A 374 23.13 11.80 -13.21
CA GLY A 374 22.44 12.68 -12.26
C GLY A 374 23.19 13.96 -11.90
N ASP A 375 24.52 13.93 -11.95
CA ASP A 375 25.37 15.08 -11.61
C ASP A 375 25.43 16.15 -12.73
N VAL A 376 25.04 15.81 -13.96
CA VAL A 376 25.04 16.75 -15.11
C VAL A 376 23.76 17.61 -15.16
N GLN A 377 22.74 17.28 -14.37
CA GLN A 377 21.45 17.99 -14.33
C GLN A 377 21.24 18.87 -13.08
N GLN A 378 22.25 19.01 -12.22
CA GLN A 378 22.31 20.01 -11.13
C GLN A 378 23.12 21.21 -11.58
#